data_AF-A0A4R5NF75-F1
#
_entry.id   AF-A0A4R5NF75-F1
#
_cell.length_a   1.000
_cell.length_b   1.000
_cell.length_c   1.000
_cell.angle_alpha   90.00
_cell.angle_beta   90.00
_cell.angle_gamma   90.00
#
_symmetry.space_group_name_H-M   'P 1'
#
loop_
_entity.id
_entity.type
_entity.pdbx_description
1 polymer ?
#
loop_
_entity_poly.entity_id
_entity_poly.type
_entity_poly.pdbx_seq_one_letter_code
_entity_poly.pdbx_strand_id
1 'polypeptide(L)' 'MLPMKLSAYALTKQISLPTSRIQDILHDRRQVTVDTSVRLERFSGISDRFF' A
#
# COMPACT_ATOMS: atom_id res chain seq x y z
N MET A 1 -15.49 -2.42 -2.38
CA MET A 1 -14.26 -2.89 -1.70
C MET A 1 -14.58 -3.11 -0.23
N LEU A 2 -14.16 -4.24 0.35
CA LEU A 2 -14.29 -4.50 1.78
C LEU A 2 -12.99 -4.08 2.48
N PRO A 3 -13.05 -3.30 3.59
CA PRO A 3 -11.85 -2.91 4.32
C PRO A 3 -11.20 -4.13 4.99
N MET A 4 -9.89 -4.30 4.81
CA MET A 4 -9.13 -5.45 5.30
C MET A 4 -8.91 -5.45 6.83
N LYS A 5 -9.44 -4.46 7.56
CA LYS A 5 -9.22 -4.25 9.01
C LYS A 5 -7.74 -4.29 9.42
N LEU A 6 -6.87 -3.69 8.61
CA LEU A 6 -5.43 -3.61 8.87
C LEU A 6 -5.02 -2.20 9.29
N SER A 7 -4.05 -2.10 10.19
CA SER A 7 -3.39 -0.84 10.49
C SER A 7 -2.37 -0.50 9.41
N ALA A 8 -2.05 0.80 9.26
CA ALA A 8 -1.00 1.24 8.34
C ALA A 8 0.35 0.55 8.64
N TYR A 9 0.63 0.29 9.92
CA TYR A 9 1.83 -0.43 10.35
C TYR A 9 1.84 -1.90 9.92
N ALA A 10 0.70 -2.60 10.05
CA ALA A 10 0.59 -3.99 9.62
C ALA A 10 0.78 -4.12 8.10
N LEU A 11 0.18 -3.20 7.34
CA LEU A 11 0.38 -3.11 5.88
C LEU A 11 1.84 -2.89 5.54
N THR A 12 2.48 -1.87 6.14
CA THR A 12 3.86 -1.47 5.79
C THR A 12 4.89 -2.54 6.12
N LYS A 13 4.66 -3.34 7.17
CA LYS A 13 5.48 -4.52 7.47
C LYS A 13 5.48 -5.56 6.37
N GLN A 14 4.37 -5.72 5.63
CA GLN A 14 4.27 -6.72 4.56
C GLN A 14 4.83 -6.21 3.23
N ILE A 15 4.68 -4.92 2.92
CA ILE A 15 5.15 -4.33 1.65
C ILE A 15 6.53 -3.66 1.75
N SER A 16 7.17 -3.73 2.92
CA SER A 16 8.49 -3.15 3.21
C SER A 16 8.59 -1.66 2.86
N LEU A 17 7.56 -0.88 3.18
CA LEU A 17 7.55 0.57 3.05
C LEU A 17 7.68 1.26 4.42
N PRO A 18 8.19 2.49 4.50
CA PRO A 18 8.11 3.27 5.74
C PRO A 18 6.66 3.59 6.08
N THR A 19 6.27 3.47 7.35
CA THR A 19 4.90 3.79 7.79
C THR A 19 4.54 5.26 7.56
N SER A 20 5.51 6.18 7.70
CA SER A 20 5.31 7.60 7.39
C SER A 20 4.85 7.83 5.95
N ARG A 21 5.38 7.07 4.98
CA ARG A 21 4.98 7.18 3.58
C ARG A 21 3.50 6.87 3.38
N ILE A 22 2.99 5.81 4.00
CA ILE A 22 1.56 5.45 3.91
C ILE A 22 0.71 6.47 4.66
N GLN A 23 1.18 6.96 5.82
CA GLN A 23 0.47 8.02 6.54
C GLN A 23 0.38 9.31 5.71
N ASP A 24 1.44 9.73 5.04
CA ASP A 24 1.42 10.91 4.16
C ASP A 24 0.46 10.74 2.99
N ILE A 25 0.39 9.53 2.40
CA ILE A 25 -0.60 9.21 1.35
C ILE A 25 -2.03 9.29 1.91
N LEU A 26 -2.28 8.73 3.11
CA LEU A 26 -3.60 8.76 3.75
C LEU A 26 -4.06 10.18 4.14
N HIS A 27 -3.11 11.08 4.42
CA HIS A 27 -3.39 12.50 4.71
C HIS A 27 -3.25 13.41 3.49
N ASP A 28 -3.18 12.84 2.28
CA ASP A 28 -3.07 13.57 1.01
C ASP A 28 -1.85 14.53 0.93
N ARG A 29 -0.79 14.22 1.65
CA ARG A 29 0.48 14.98 1.64
C ARG A 29 1.48 14.45 0.62
N ARG A 30 1.21 13.27 0.05
CA ARG A 30 2.09 12.59 -0.90
C ARG A 30 1.27 11.81 -1.93
N GLN A 31 1.63 11.97 -3.20
CA GLN A 31 1.08 11.16 -4.29
C GLN A 31 1.62 9.72 -4.26
N VAL A 32 0.83 8.78 -4.77
CA VAL A 32 1.21 7.37 -4.92
C VAL A 32 2.19 7.23 -6.09
N THR A 33 3.32 6.56 -5.86
CA THR A 33 4.30 6.25 -6.91
C THR A 33 4.03 4.90 -7.55
N VAL A 34 4.58 4.65 -8.74
CA VAL A 34 4.49 3.35 -9.44
C VAL A 34 5.02 2.19 -8.58
N ASP A 35 6.16 2.37 -7.88
CA ASP A 35 6.66 1.35 -6.94
C ASP A 35 5.65 1.07 -5.80
N THR A 36 4.99 2.11 -5.30
CA THR A 36 4.00 1.98 -4.23
C THR A 36 2.75 1.24 -4.73
N SER A 37 2.25 1.56 -5.93
CA SER A 37 1.09 0.88 -6.51
C SER A 37 1.37 -0.61 -6.77
N VAL A 38 2.51 -0.94 -7.38
CA VAL A 38 2.90 -2.35 -7.63
C VAL A 38 3.00 -3.16 -6.33
N ARG A 39 3.55 -2.56 -5.26
CA ARG A 39 3.64 -3.23 -3.95
C ARG A 39 2.25 -3.46 -3.33
N LEU A 40 1.36 -2.48 -3.43
CA LEU A 40 -0.02 -2.60 -2.94
C LEU A 40 -0.82 -3.65 -3.72
N GLU A 41 -0.62 -3.75 -5.03
CA GLU A 41 -1.24 -4.76 -5.89
C GLU A 41 -0.81 -6.18 -5.50
N ARG A 42 0.50 -6.39 -5.28
CA ARG A 42 1.05 -7.65 -4.77
C ARG A 42 0.47 -8.03 -3.43
N PHE A 43 0.37 -7.07 -2.52
CA PHE A 43 -0.23 -7.29 -1.20
C PHE A 43 -1.74 -7.62 -1.28
N SER A 44 -2.46 -6.98 -2.19
CA SER A 44 -3.92 -7.16 -2.32
C SER A 44 -4.31 -8.45 -3.05
N GLY A 45 -3.34 -9.24 -3.52
CA GLY A 45 -3.60 -10.46 -4.31
C GLY A 45 -4.15 -10.18 -5.72
N ILE A 46 -4.03 -8.95 -6.20
CA ILE A 46 -4.48 -8.51 -7.55
C ILE A 46 -3.35 -8.73 -8.58
N SER A 47 -2.19 -9.22 -8.13
CA SER A 47 -0.94 -9.28 -8.92
C SER A 47 -0.94 -10.22 -10.13
N ASP A 48 -1.94 -11.09 -10.30
CA ASP A 48 -1.98 -12.02 -11.44
C ASP A 48 -2.40 -11.38 -12.78
N ARG A 49 -2.75 -10.09 -12.80
CA ARG A 49 -3.32 -9.45 -14.00
C ARG A 49 -2.56 -8.26 -14.59
N PHE A 50 -1.40 -7.89 -14.04
CA PHE A 50 -0.72 -6.65 -14.45
C PHE A 50 0.68 -6.82 -15.06
N PHE A 51 1.18 -8.05 -15.20
CA PHE A 51 2.34 -8.39 -16.04
C PHE A 51 2.17 -9.77 -16.68
#